data_AF-A0A960ZCX7-F1
#
_entry.id   AF-A0A960ZCX7-F1
#
_cell.length_a   1.000
_cell.length_b   1.000
_cell.length_c   1.000
_cell.angle_alpha   90.00
_cell.angle_beta   90.00
_cell.angle_gamma   90.00
#
_symmetry.space_group_name_H-M   'P 1'
#
loop_
_entity.id
_entity.type
_entity.pdbx_description
1 polymer ?
#
loop_
_entity_poly.entity_id
_entity_poly.type
_entity_poly.pdbx_seq_one_letter_code
_entity_poly.pdbx_strand_id
1 'polypeptide(L)'
;MGRPRKIDVTKDWQPPNPLRLNKKENSKSYRWIRRSEMDLRKQQGWEPVGRSAIGLENDPRISRGDGAYAQCNELVLCQRPQEMNDAHKSYLEEKNRKVMAALGSQFHQEGHRSGFSTYGNVKVESK
;
A
#
# COMPACT_ATOMS: atom_id res chain seq x y z
N MET A 1 -32.94 22.51 -28.12
CA MET A 1 -33.31 21.39 -27.21
C MET A 1 -32.20 20.34 -27.24
N GLY A 2 -31.44 20.21 -26.15
CA GLY A 2 -30.33 19.24 -26.05
C GLY A 2 -30.85 17.86 -25.67
N ARG A 3 -30.47 16.81 -26.43
CA ARG A 3 -30.85 15.42 -26.12
C ARG A 3 -30.25 15.01 -24.77
N PRO A 4 -30.98 14.29 -23.91
CA PRO A 4 -30.42 13.75 -22.68
C PRO A 4 -29.33 12.73 -23.01
N ARG A 5 -28.17 12.85 -22.37
CA ARG A 5 -27.07 11.88 -22.50
C ARG A 5 -27.55 10.56 -21.91
N LYS A 6 -27.72 9.53 -22.73
CA LYS A 6 -27.93 8.15 -22.25
C LYS A 6 -26.70 7.74 -21.46
N ILE A 7 -26.89 7.44 -20.18
CA ILE A 7 -25.85 6.86 -19.33
C ILE A 7 -25.83 5.37 -19.65
N ASP A 8 -24.77 4.91 -20.31
CA ASP A 8 -24.55 3.48 -20.56
C ASP A 8 -24.19 2.80 -19.23
N VAL A 9 -25.16 2.10 -18.64
CA VAL A 9 -25.03 1.42 -17.33
C VAL A 9 -24.34 0.05 -17.47
N THR A 10 -23.87 -0.31 -18.66
CA THR A 10 -23.19 -1.58 -18.96
C THR A 10 -21.73 -1.64 -18.54
N LYS A 11 -21.16 -0.54 -18.02
CA LYS A 11 -19.83 -0.58 -17.43
C LYS A 11 -19.93 -1.10 -16.00
N ASP A 12 -19.60 -2.36 -15.82
CA ASP A 12 -19.35 -2.92 -14.49
C ASP A 12 -18.42 -2.00 -13.71
N TRP A 13 -18.81 -1.69 -12.49
CA TRP A 13 -17.98 -0.90 -11.59
C TRP A 13 -16.63 -1.62 -11.43
N GLN A 14 -15.56 -0.97 -11.88
CA GLN A 14 -14.21 -1.45 -11.65
C GLN A 14 -13.58 -0.66 -10.50
N PRO A 15 -12.89 -1.34 -9.57
CA PRO A 15 -12.16 -0.64 -8.54
C PRO A 15 -11.14 0.30 -9.19
N PRO A 16 -10.97 1.52 -8.66
CA PRO A 16 -9.99 2.44 -9.19
C PRO A 16 -8.62 1.77 -9.14
N ASN A 17 -7.97 1.60 -10.30
CA ASN A 17 -6.59 1.12 -10.37
C ASN A 17 -5.65 2.31 -10.12
N PRO A 18 -5.04 2.43 -8.93
CA PRO A 18 -4.13 3.53 -8.62
C PRO A 18 -2.79 3.43 -9.37
N LEU A 19 -2.50 2.27 -9.97
CA LEU A 19 -1.28 1.97 -10.72
C LEU A 19 -1.62 1.78 -12.20
N ARG A 20 -1.87 2.89 -12.90
CA ARG A 20 -1.99 2.90 -14.36
C ARG A 20 -0.60 2.94 -15.00
N LEU A 21 0.01 1.77 -15.09
CA LEU A 21 1.25 1.54 -15.82
C LEU A 21 0.94 1.21 -17.29
N ASN A 22 1.73 1.71 -18.23
CA ASN A 22 1.64 1.34 -19.64
C ASN A 22 2.05 -0.12 -19.86
N LYS A 23 3.07 -0.57 -19.13
CA LYS A 23 3.56 -1.95 -19.14
C LYS A 23 3.97 -2.32 -17.72
N LYS A 24 3.24 -3.26 -17.12
CA LYS A 24 3.57 -3.81 -15.82
C LYS A 24 4.47 -5.04 -16.02
N GLU A 25 5.69 -4.97 -15.51
CA GLU A 25 6.59 -6.14 -15.50
C GLU A 25 6.33 -6.97 -14.24
N ASN A 26 6.10 -8.27 -14.39
CA ASN A 26 5.83 -9.17 -13.26
C ASN A 26 7.06 -9.40 -12.37
N SER A 27 8.27 -9.15 -12.86
CA SER A 27 9.51 -9.25 -12.10
C SER A 27 9.79 -8.03 -11.21
N LYS A 28 8.94 -7.00 -11.27
CA LYS A 28 9.10 -5.75 -10.52
C LYS A 28 7.87 -5.45 -9.68
N SER A 29 8.14 -5.01 -8.46
CA SER A 29 7.15 -4.42 -7.57
C SER A 29 7.09 -2.92 -7.81
N TYR A 30 5.88 -2.36 -7.90
CA TYR A 30 5.65 -0.94 -8.11
C TYR A 30 4.90 -0.35 -6.93
N ARG A 31 5.32 0.82 -6.47
CA ARG A 31 4.69 1.50 -5.33
C ARG A 31 4.79 3.01 -5.45
N TRP A 32 3.70 3.69 -5.10
CA TRP A 32 3.72 5.13 -4.87
C TRP A 32 4.35 5.45 -3.52
N ILE A 33 5.40 6.27 -3.55
CA ILE A 33 6.21 6.64 -2.39
C ILE A 33 6.12 8.16 -2.21
N ARG A 34 5.96 8.63 -0.99
CA ARG A 34 5.99 10.08 -0.71
C ARG A 34 7.36 10.65 -1.05
N ARG A 35 7.40 11.80 -1.72
CA ARG A 35 8.63 12.49 -2.10
C ARG A 35 9.56 12.73 -0.88
N SER A 36 8.98 13.03 0.28
CA SER A 36 9.70 13.21 1.54
C SER A 36 10.43 11.95 2.03
N GLU A 37 9.99 10.75 1.62
CA GLU A 37 10.58 9.48 2.04
C GLU A 37 11.55 8.91 0.99
N MET A 38 11.76 9.61 -0.13
CA MET A 38 12.48 9.05 -1.27
C MET A 38 13.92 8.65 -0.94
N ASP A 39 14.63 9.44 -0.14
CA ASP A 39 16.04 9.14 0.16
C ASP A 39 16.19 7.89 1.01
N LEU A 40 15.31 7.69 1.99
CA LEU A 40 15.25 6.46 2.78
C LEU A 40 14.87 5.26 1.90
N ARG A 41 13.96 5.46 0.94
CA ARG A 41 13.48 4.37 0.07
C ARG A 41 14.50 3.98 -0.98
N LYS A 42 15.29 4.92 -1.49
CA LYS A 42 16.45 4.63 -2.35
C LYS A 42 17.46 3.72 -1.67
N GLN A 43 17.75 3.95 -0.39
CA GLN A 43 18.62 3.06 0.40
C GLN A 43 18.05 1.64 0.55
N GLN A 44 16.73 1.48 0.48
CA GLN A 44 16.03 0.18 0.49
C GLN A 44 15.92 -0.46 -0.91
N GLY A 45 16.62 0.09 -1.90
CA GLY A 45 16.63 -0.40 -3.29
C GLY A 45 15.41 0.00 -4.11
N TRP A 46 14.66 1.04 -3.71
CA TRP A 46 13.59 1.57 -4.54
C TRP A 46 14.13 2.60 -5.54
N GLU A 47 13.78 2.42 -6.81
CA GLU A 47 14.20 3.30 -7.89
C GLU A 47 12.99 4.06 -8.46
N PRO A 48 13.08 5.38 -8.69
CA PRO A 48 12.00 6.12 -9.31
C PRO A 48 11.80 5.68 -10.76
N VAL A 49 10.54 5.50 -11.14
CA VAL A 49 10.17 5.10 -12.50
C VAL A 49 10.13 6.32 -13.40
N GLY A 50 10.61 6.16 -14.62
CA GLY A 50 10.53 7.19 -15.65
C GLY A 50 9.08 7.56 -15.99
N ARG A 51 8.88 8.81 -16.41
CA ARG A 51 7.56 9.36 -16.74
C ARG A 51 6.79 8.57 -17.81
N SER A 52 7.49 8.00 -18.79
CA SER A 52 6.91 7.22 -19.89
C SER A 52 6.28 5.89 -19.47
N ALA A 53 6.56 5.41 -18.26
CA ALA A 53 5.96 4.17 -17.77
C ALA A 53 4.51 4.35 -17.29
N ILE A 54 4.07 5.59 -17.09
CA ILE A 54 2.73 5.90 -16.58
C ILE A 54 1.75 6.18 -17.73
N GLY A 55 0.62 5.46 -17.73
CA GLY A 55 -0.47 5.62 -18.71
C GLY A 55 -1.49 6.69 -18.34
N LEU A 56 -1.03 7.78 -17.74
CA LEU A 56 -1.86 8.89 -17.26
C LEU A 56 -1.43 10.23 -17.88
N GLU A 57 -0.88 10.20 -19.11
CA GLU A 57 -0.38 11.40 -19.81
C GLU A 57 -1.41 12.53 -19.96
N ASN A 58 -2.71 12.19 -19.88
CA ASN A 58 -3.84 13.11 -19.98
C ASN A 58 -4.54 13.40 -18.64
N ASP A 59 -4.04 12.89 -17.51
CA ASP A 59 -4.67 13.13 -16.20
C ASP A 59 -4.17 14.45 -15.59
N PRO A 60 -5.05 15.43 -15.35
CA PRO A 60 -4.67 16.75 -14.81
C PRO A 60 -4.10 16.68 -13.39
N ARG A 61 -4.28 15.56 -12.67
CA ARG A 61 -3.73 15.32 -11.32
C ARG A 61 -2.28 14.86 -11.34
N ILE A 62 -1.83 14.32 -12.48
CA ILE A 62 -0.41 14.15 -12.71
C ILE A 62 0.11 15.52 -13.08
N SER A 63 0.57 16.23 -12.06
CA SER A 63 1.40 17.39 -12.29
C SER A 63 2.50 16.95 -13.24
N ARG A 64 2.60 17.63 -14.38
CA ARG A 64 3.78 17.62 -15.24
C ARG A 64 4.91 18.29 -14.45
N GLY A 65 5.30 17.70 -13.32
CA GLY A 65 6.45 18.14 -12.57
C GLY A 65 7.64 18.14 -13.52
N ASP A 66 8.50 19.13 -13.34
CA ASP A 66 9.68 19.41 -14.18
C ASP A 66 10.79 18.33 -14.06
N GLY A 67 10.44 17.13 -13.61
CA GLY A 67 11.35 16.04 -13.31
C GLY A 67 11.20 14.86 -14.27
N ALA A 68 12.31 14.13 -14.47
CA ALA A 68 12.38 12.93 -15.30
C ALA A 68 11.54 11.73 -14.82
N TYR A 69 10.81 11.87 -13.70
CA TYR A 69 10.15 10.78 -12.99
C TYR A 69 8.63 10.98 -12.89
N ALA A 70 7.94 9.87 -12.77
CA ALA A 70 6.50 9.79 -12.58
C ALA A 70 6.05 10.35 -11.21
N GLN A 71 5.32 11.47 -11.20
CA GLN A 71 4.84 12.13 -9.97
C GLN A 71 3.34 12.44 -9.98
N CYS A 72 2.66 12.25 -8.85
CA CYS A 72 1.26 12.60 -8.66
C CYS A 72 1.06 13.09 -7.22
N ASN A 73 0.69 14.37 -7.01
CA ASN A 73 0.41 14.95 -5.68
C ASN A 73 1.41 14.52 -4.58
N GLU A 74 2.68 14.87 -4.78
CA GLU A 74 3.81 14.54 -3.89
C GLU A 74 4.20 13.05 -3.80
N LEU A 75 3.53 12.16 -4.53
CA LEU A 75 3.93 10.77 -4.67
C LEU A 75 4.80 10.59 -5.89
N VAL A 76 5.87 9.83 -5.75
CA VAL A 76 6.75 9.36 -6.82
C VAL A 76 6.49 7.87 -7.01
N LEU A 77 6.30 7.45 -8.26
CA LEU A 77 6.20 6.03 -8.55
C LEU A 77 7.60 5.41 -8.53
N CYS A 78 7.79 4.37 -7.73
CA CYS A 78 9.04 3.64 -7.64
C CYS A 78 8.85 2.17 -8.01
N GLN A 79 9.93 1.56 -8.50
CA GLN A 79 10.06 0.16 -8.78
C GLN A 79 11.17 -0.47 -7.93
N ARG A 80 11.05 -1.77 -7.67
CA ARG A 80 12.08 -2.60 -7.06
C ARG A 80 11.94 -4.03 -7.57
N PRO A 81 13.03 -4.83 -7.67
CA PRO A 81 12.90 -6.25 -7.99
C PRO A 81 11.94 -6.98 -7.04
N GLN A 82 11.10 -7.84 -7.60
CA GLN A 82 10.07 -8.57 -6.85
C GLN A 82 10.70 -9.47 -5.77
N GLU A 83 11.82 -10.13 -6.08
CA GLU A 83 12.56 -10.97 -5.13
C GLU A 83 13.00 -10.21 -3.87
N MET A 84 13.56 -9.01 -4.03
CA MET A 84 13.92 -8.15 -2.89
C MET A 84 12.69 -7.71 -2.11
N ASN A 85 11.56 -7.49 -2.80
CA ASN A 85 10.32 -7.12 -2.15
C ASN A 85 9.76 -8.25 -1.29
N ASP A 86 9.80 -9.47 -1.80
CA ASP A 86 9.31 -10.65 -1.10
C ASP A 86 10.19 -10.99 0.11
N ALA A 87 11.51 -10.94 -0.04
CA ALA A 87 12.44 -11.11 1.08
C ALA A 87 12.20 -10.08 2.21
N HIS A 88 12.00 -8.80 1.85
CA HIS A 88 11.70 -7.75 2.82
C HIS A 88 10.35 -8.01 3.52
N LYS A 89 9.33 -8.42 2.76
CA LYS A 89 8.01 -8.73 3.29
C LYS A 89 8.06 -9.89 4.29
N SER A 90 8.73 -10.98 3.94
CA SER A 90 8.91 -12.13 4.84
C SER A 90 9.64 -11.74 6.14
N TYR A 91 10.67 -10.90 6.04
CA TYR A 91 11.37 -10.39 7.24
C TYR A 91 10.43 -9.56 8.14
N LEU A 92 9.63 -8.66 7.55
CA LEU A 92 8.68 -7.86 8.32
C LEU A 92 7.57 -8.70 8.94
N GLU A 93 7.06 -9.71 8.22
CA GLU A 93 6.06 -10.64 8.73
C GLU A 93 6.59 -11.43 9.92
N GLU A 94 7.82 -11.94 9.84
CA GLU A 94 8.43 -12.65 10.96
C GLU A 94 8.67 -11.73 12.17
N LYS A 95 9.12 -10.50 11.93
CA LYS A 95 9.30 -9.51 13.00
C LYS A 95 7.95 -9.17 13.66
N ASN A 96 6.92 -8.93 12.87
CA ASN A 96 5.57 -8.65 13.38
C ASN A 96 5.01 -9.84 14.17
N ARG A 97 5.23 -11.07 13.70
CA ARG A 97 4.86 -12.28 14.42
C ARG A 97 5.54 -12.36 15.79
N LYS A 98 6.84 -12.07 15.87
CA LYS A 98 7.59 -12.04 17.15
C LYS A 98 7.06 -10.97 18.10
N VAL A 99 6.77 -9.77 17.58
CA VAL A 99 6.18 -8.68 18.38
C VAL A 99 4.79 -9.06 18.90
N MET A 100 3.93 -9.62 18.05
CA MET A 100 2.59 -10.05 18.46
C MET A 100 2.65 -11.18 19.50
N ALA A 101 3.59 -12.12 19.36
CA ALA A 101 3.81 -13.16 20.35
C ALA A 101 4.28 -12.60 21.70
N ALA A 102 5.17 -11.61 21.68
CA ALA A 102 5.65 -10.93 22.89
C ALA A 102 4.57 -10.08 23.58
N LEU A 103 3.73 -9.41 22.79
CA LEU A 103 2.55 -8.70 23.32
C LEU A 103 1.57 -9.71 23.94
N GLY A 104 1.27 -10.81 23.25
CA GLY A 104 0.40 -11.87 23.76
C GLY A 104 0.90 -12.47 25.07
N SER A 105 2.22 -12.66 25.24
CA SER A 105 2.80 -13.15 26.49
C SER A 105 2.79 -12.12 27.61
N GLN A 106 2.96 -10.82 27.31
CA GLN A 106 2.77 -9.73 28.29
C GLN A 106 1.32 -9.68 28.80
N PHE A 107 0.34 -9.71 27.90
CA PHE A 107 -1.08 -9.76 28.30
C PHE A 107 -1.39 -11.01 29.13
N HIS A 108 -0.80 -12.17 28.80
CA HIS A 108 -0.96 -13.39 29.59
C HIS A 108 -0.37 -13.25 31.00
N GLN A 109 0.81 -12.66 31.15
CA GLN A 109 1.46 -12.44 32.45
C GLN A 109 0.74 -11.39 33.31
N GLU A 110 0.21 -10.34 32.69
CA GLU A 110 -0.59 -9.32 33.40
C GLU A 110 -1.93 -9.88 33.89
N GLY A 111 -2.61 -10.72 33.09
CA GLY A 111 -3.84 -11.40 33.50
C GLY A 111 -3.65 -12.34 34.71
N HIS A 112 -2.49 -12.99 34.82
CA HIS A 112 -2.13 -13.80 36.00
C HIS A 112 -1.85 -12.94 37.25
N ARG A 113 -1.32 -11.72 37.09
CA ARG A 113 -1.09 -10.79 38.22
C ARG A 113 -2.36 -10.13 38.73
N SER A 114 -3.38 -9.94 37.88
CA SER A 114 -4.66 -9.32 38.25
C SER A 114 -5.72 -10.32 38.74
N GLY A 115 -5.40 -11.61 38.85
CA GLY A 115 -6.32 -12.64 39.36
C GLY A 115 -7.52 -12.97 38.45
N PHE A 116 -7.56 -12.43 37.23
CA PHE A 116 -8.62 -12.69 36.26
C PHE A 116 -8.05 -13.45 35.06
N SER A 117 -8.28 -14.77 35.06
CA SER A 117 -8.10 -15.59 33.87
C SER A 117 -9.27 -15.34 32.92
N THR A 118 -9.06 -14.52 31.90
CA THR A 118 -9.98 -14.45 30.75
C THR A 118 -9.25 -14.87 29.50
N TYR A 119 -9.32 -16.17 29.20
CA TYR A 119 -9.27 -16.66 27.83
C TYR A 119 -10.63 -17.28 27.51
N GLY A 120 -11.36 -16.63 26.60
CA GLY A 120 -12.49 -17.25 25.88
C GLY A 120 -13.74 -17.53 26.71
N ASN A 121 -14.48 -16.49 27.10
CA ASN A 121 -15.95 -16.49 27.11
C ASN A 121 -16.43 -15.07 27.41
N VAL A 122 -16.63 -14.29 26.35
CA VAL A 122 -17.33 -13.01 26.47
C VAL A 122 -18.79 -13.32 26.82
N LYS A 123 -19.18 -13.15 28.08
CA LYS A 123 -20.59 -12.89 28.42
C LYS A 123 -20.77 -11.38 28.49
N VAL A 124 -21.33 -10.81 27.43
CA VAL A 124 -21.95 -9.48 27.50
C VAL A 124 -23.29 -9.67 28.19
N GLU A 125 -23.39 -9.31 29.46
CA GLU A 125 -24.70 -9.08 30.08
C GLU A 125 -25.21 -7.74 29.59
N SER A 126 -26.31 -7.79 28.84
CA SER A 126 -27.13 -6.61 28.55
C SER A 126 -28.34 -6.63 29.46
N LYS A 127 -28.37 -5.59 30.31
CA LYS A 127 -29.42 -5.14 31.25
C LYS A 127 -29.45 -5.76 32.64
#